data_AF-A0A663MH19-F1
#
_entry.id   AF-A0A663MH19-F1
#
_cell.length_a   1.000
_cell.length_b   1.000
_cell.length_c   1.000
_cell.angle_alpha   90.00
_cell.angle_beta   90.00
_cell.angle_gamma   90.00
#
_symmetry.space_group_name_H-M   'P 1'
#
loop_
_entity.id
_entity.type
_entity.pdbx_description
1 polymer ?
#
loop_
_entity_poly.entity_id
_entity_poly.type
_entity_poly.pdbx_seq_one_letter_code
_entity_poly.pdbx_strand_id
1 'polypeptide(L)'
;MKKASGGCRCCEKQVRFSWMRQHYKTCKKYQDEYGVSAIIPNLQISQDSTGNSSRSDAISDNGEMANNQILQGETSGHPTFKCPLCQEANFTRQRLLDHCNNRHLYQIVPVICPICVSLPWADTNPVTRNLVSHLNLRHRFDYGEFVNLQLDEEAQYQNAVQESCHVNF
;
A
#
# COMPACT_ATOMS: atom_id res chain seq x y z
N MET A 1 15.48 -32.18 -3.16
CA MET A 1 14.76 -31.07 -2.50
C MET A 1 13.84 -31.61 -1.42
N LYS A 2 14.10 -31.34 -0.14
CA LYS A 2 13.23 -31.79 0.97
C LYS A 2 11.94 -30.95 0.93
N LYS A 3 10.77 -31.61 0.85
CA LYS A 3 9.47 -30.93 0.84
C LYS A 3 9.22 -30.40 2.25
N ALA A 4 9.28 -29.09 2.44
CA ALA A 4 9.06 -28.47 3.73
C ALA A 4 7.59 -28.66 4.18
N SER A 5 7.39 -29.30 5.32
CA SER A 5 6.10 -29.52 5.99
C SER A 5 6.19 -29.11 7.44
N GLY A 6 5.05 -28.71 8.01
CA GLY A 6 4.94 -28.35 9.42
C GLY A 6 3.61 -28.83 10.00
N GLY A 7 3.53 -28.91 11.32
CA GLY A 7 2.28 -29.24 12.02
C GLY A 7 1.32 -28.06 12.05
N CYS A 8 0.03 -28.34 11.85
CA CYS A 8 -1.02 -27.37 12.15
C CYS A 8 -1.09 -27.13 13.66
N ARG A 9 -1.14 -25.87 14.07
CA ARG A 9 -1.10 -25.48 15.49
C ARG A 9 -2.33 -25.94 16.30
N CYS A 10 -3.48 -26.14 15.65
CA CYS A 10 -4.74 -26.48 16.34
C CYS A 10 -5.11 -27.97 16.24
N CYS A 11 -4.69 -28.67 15.17
CA CYS A 11 -5.04 -30.08 14.97
C CYS A 11 -3.85 -31.02 14.82
N GLU A 12 -2.63 -30.50 14.94
CA GLU A 12 -1.35 -31.22 14.92
C GLU A 12 -1.06 -32.01 13.63
N LYS A 13 -1.96 -31.98 12.64
CA LYS A 13 -1.76 -32.62 11.34
C LYS A 13 -0.56 -32.01 10.64
N GLN A 14 0.34 -32.86 10.16
CA GLN A 14 1.43 -32.42 9.29
C GLN A 14 0.90 -32.05 7.92
N VAL A 15 1.13 -30.80 7.53
CA VAL A 15 0.71 -30.26 6.24
C VAL A 15 1.91 -29.63 5.57
N ARG A 16 2.06 -29.86 4.27
CA ARG A 16 3.06 -29.15 3.47
C ARG A 16 2.79 -27.66 3.57
N PHE A 17 3.84 -26.84 3.73
CA PHE A 17 3.63 -25.39 3.88
C PHE A 17 2.84 -24.78 2.72
N SER A 18 3.04 -25.28 1.49
CA SER A 18 2.29 -24.85 0.30
C SER A 18 0.78 -25.11 0.39
N TRP A 19 0.32 -26.03 1.25
CA TRP A 19 -1.08 -26.40 1.46
C TRP A 19 -1.64 -25.95 2.81
N MET A 20 -0.82 -25.33 3.67
CA MET A 20 -1.21 -24.95 5.04
C MET A 20 -2.40 -23.98 5.05
N ARG A 21 -2.43 -23.02 4.10
CA ARG A 21 -3.55 -22.08 3.96
C ARG A 21 -4.86 -22.77 3.60
N GLN A 22 -4.83 -23.80 2.76
CA GLN A 22 -6.04 -24.55 2.39
C GLN A 22 -6.48 -25.47 3.54
N HIS A 23 -5.53 -26.00 4.30
CA HIS A 23 -5.82 -26.76 5.50
C HIS A 23 -6.57 -25.93 6.57
N TYR A 24 -6.20 -24.68 6.81
CA TYR A 24 -6.92 -23.82 7.75
C TYR A 24 -8.40 -23.58 7.36
N LYS A 25 -8.72 -23.64 6.06
CA LYS A 25 -10.11 -23.55 5.56
C LYS A 25 -10.94 -24.83 5.77
N THR A 26 -10.33 -25.94 6.16
CA THR A 26 -11.03 -27.22 6.43
C THR A 26 -10.75 -27.76 7.84
N CYS A 27 -9.86 -27.12 8.59
CA CYS A 27 -9.50 -27.50 9.93
C CYS A 27 -10.52 -26.92 10.93
N LYS A 28 -11.47 -27.76 11.35
CA LYS A 28 -12.52 -27.39 12.30
C LYS A 28 -11.97 -26.75 13.58
N LYS A 29 -10.94 -27.35 14.19
CA LYS A 29 -10.28 -26.80 15.40
C LYS A 29 -9.68 -25.41 15.19
N TYR A 30 -9.11 -25.14 14.01
CA TYR A 30 -8.57 -23.82 13.69
C TYR A 30 -9.69 -22.80 13.44
N GLN A 31 -10.78 -23.21 12.81
CA GLN A 31 -11.96 -22.36 12.59
C GLN A 31 -12.68 -22.02 13.87
N ASP A 32 -12.81 -22.96 14.80
CA ASP A 32 -13.48 -22.73 16.08
C ASP A 32 -12.68 -21.74 16.96
N GLU A 33 -11.34 -21.73 16.87
CA GLU A 33 -10.46 -20.89 17.69
C GLU A 33 -10.14 -19.53 17.03
N TYR A 34 -10.01 -19.47 15.70
CA TYR A 34 -9.56 -18.27 14.96
C TYR A 34 -10.47 -17.84 13.80
N GLY A 35 -11.56 -18.56 13.54
CA GLY A 35 -12.45 -18.29 12.42
C GLY A 35 -13.41 -17.14 12.71
N VAL A 36 -13.17 -15.98 12.11
CA VAL A 36 -14.21 -14.96 11.93
C VAL A 36 -15.17 -15.47 10.86
N SER A 37 -16.48 -15.49 11.15
CA SER A 37 -17.52 -15.94 10.20
C SER A 37 -17.47 -15.13 8.90
N ALA A 38 -16.77 -15.67 7.90
CA ALA A 38 -16.65 -15.06 6.58
C ALA A 38 -17.88 -15.44 5.74
N ILE A 39 -18.98 -14.71 5.92
CA ILE A 39 -19.97 -14.57 4.82
C ILE A 39 -19.33 -13.61 3.82
N ILE A 40 -18.56 -14.15 2.88
CA ILE A 40 -18.10 -13.43 1.70
C ILE A 40 -18.76 -14.14 0.49
N PRO A 41 -19.64 -13.46 -0.27
CA PRO A 41 -20.17 -14.02 -1.50
C PRO A 41 -19.05 -14.40 -2.48
N ASN A 42 -19.25 -15.55 -3.09
CA ASN A 42 -18.33 -16.28 -3.96
C ASN A 42 -17.67 -15.39 -5.04
N LEU A 43 -16.41 -15.00 -4.85
CA LEU A 43 -15.60 -14.42 -5.93
C LEU A 43 -14.93 -15.57 -6.68
N GLN A 44 -15.54 -16.01 -7.77
CA GLN A 44 -14.93 -16.95 -8.71
C GLN A 44 -13.72 -16.27 -9.38
N ILE A 45 -12.53 -16.58 -8.90
CA ILE A 45 -11.28 -16.24 -9.55
C ILE A 45 -11.03 -17.32 -10.60
N SER A 46 -11.27 -16.99 -11.88
CA SER A 46 -10.81 -17.78 -13.01
C SER A 46 -9.28 -17.82 -13.00
N GLN A 47 -8.71 -19.03 -12.90
CA GLN A 47 -7.29 -19.28 -13.10
C GLN A 47 -7.12 -19.74 -14.55
N ASP A 48 -6.78 -18.83 -15.45
CA ASP A 48 -6.12 -19.23 -16.69
C ASP A 48 -4.61 -19.05 -16.54
N SER A 49 -3.95 -20.19 -16.43
CA SER A 49 -2.50 -20.32 -16.55
C SER A 49 -2.18 -20.55 -18.02
N THR A 50 -1.47 -19.62 -18.68
CA THR A 50 -0.76 -19.97 -19.92
C THR A 50 0.45 -19.05 -20.14
N GLY A 51 1.63 -19.66 -20.28
CA GLY A 51 2.55 -19.30 -21.34
C GLY A 51 3.60 -18.24 -21.06
N ASN A 52 4.80 -18.73 -20.71
CA ASN A 52 6.07 -18.03 -20.73
C ASN A 52 6.35 -17.40 -22.11
N SER A 53 6.99 -16.23 -22.15
CA SER A 53 7.90 -15.90 -23.25
C SER A 53 8.90 -14.81 -22.87
N SER A 54 10.15 -15.23 -22.72
CA SER A 54 11.31 -14.36 -22.82
C SER A 54 11.45 -13.88 -24.26
N ARG A 55 11.62 -12.58 -24.47
CA ARG A 55 12.31 -12.01 -25.64
C ARG A 55 12.73 -10.58 -25.35
N SER A 56 14.04 -10.43 -25.22
CA SER A 56 14.80 -9.20 -25.40
C SER A 56 14.60 -8.69 -26.82
N ASP A 57 14.46 -7.37 -26.98
CA ASP A 57 15.10 -6.58 -28.03
C ASP A 57 15.08 -5.10 -27.64
N ALA A 58 16.23 -4.46 -27.79
CA ALA A 58 16.47 -3.04 -27.56
C ALA A 58 16.22 -2.25 -28.83
N ILE A 59 15.60 -1.05 -28.76
CA ILE A 59 15.91 0.12 -29.61
C ILE A 59 15.57 1.44 -28.85
N SER A 60 16.59 2.30 -28.81
CA SER A 60 16.70 3.77 -28.77
C SER A 60 15.57 4.71 -28.33
N ASP A 61 15.95 5.55 -27.35
CA ASP A 61 16.08 7.02 -27.42
C ASP A 61 15.01 7.83 -28.18
N ASN A 62 14.20 8.55 -27.41
CA ASN A 62 14.08 10.00 -27.54
C ASN A 62 13.44 10.55 -26.25
N GLY A 63 14.12 11.51 -25.62
CA GLY A 63 13.70 12.11 -24.36
C GLY A 63 12.51 13.05 -24.49
N GLU A 64 11.55 12.88 -23.58
CA GLU A 64 10.61 13.93 -23.20
C GLU A 64 10.43 13.87 -21.67
N MET A 65 11.19 14.72 -20.97
CA MET A 65 11.05 14.92 -19.54
C MET A 65 9.72 15.64 -19.28
N ALA A 66 8.68 14.88 -18.94
CA ALA A 66 7.45 15.44 -18.38
C ALA A 66 7.74 15.97 -16.97
N ASN A 67 8.32 17.16 -16.92
CA ASN A 67 8.53 17.93 -15.72
C ASN A 67 7.18 18.47 -15.26
N ASN A 68 6.49 17.71 -14.42
CA ASN A 68 5.28 18.16 -13.74
C ASN A 68 5.68 19.18 -12.66
N GLN A 69 5.99 20.40 -13.11
CA GLN A 69 6.13 21.57 -12.25
C GLN A 69 4.77 21.81 -11.57
N ILE A 70 4.66 21.34 -10.34
CA ILE A 70 3.61 21.72 -9.41
C ILE A 70 3.84 23.20 -9.10
N LEU A 71 2.95 24.03 -9.63
CA LEU A 71 2.90 25.47 -9.42
C LEU A 71 2.73 25.76 -7.92
N GLN A 72 3.77 26.33 -7.33
CA GLN A 72 3.82 26.76 -5.94
C GLN A 72 2.92 27.98 -5.75
N GLY A 73 1.87 27.82 -4.95
CA GLY A 73 1.09 28.90 -4.36
C GLY A 73 1.24 28.84 -2.84
N GLU A 74 1.58 29.97 -2.25
CA GLU A 74 2.11 30.12 -0.90
C GLU A 74 1.09 29.80 0.19
N THR A 75 1.04 28.54 0.64
CA THR A 75 0.59 28.14 1.98
C THR A 75 1.40 26.92 2.40
N SER A 76 2.43 27.11 3.25
CA SER A 76 3.13 26.03 3.97
C SER A 76 3.33 24.72 3.18
N GLY A 77 4.16 24.71 2.10
CA GLY A 77 4.81 23.55 1.44
C GLY A 77 4.14 22.16 1.25
N HIS A 78 2.94 21.91 1.74
CA HIS A 78 2.34 20.60 1.88
C HIS A 78 1.36 20.36 0.74
N PRO A 79 1.38 19.15 0.13
CA PRO A 79 0.45 18.81 -0.95
C PRO A 79 -1.00 18.84 -0.44
N THR A 80 -1.88 19.37 -1.28
CA THR A 80 -3.33 19.31 -1.05
C THR A 80 -3.95 18.21 -1.91
N PHE A 81 -5.01 17.60 -1.40
CA PHE A 81 -5.65 16.44 -2.01
C PHE A 81 -7.14 16.69 -2.23
N LYS A 82 -7.68 15.99 -3.23
CA LYS A 82 -9.10 15.91 -3.54
C LYS A 82 -9.65 14.56 -3.12
N CYS A 83 -10.80 14.54 -2.46
CA CYS A 83 -11.48 13.30 -2.10
C CYS A 83 -12.04 12.63 -3.38
N PRO A 84 -11.63 11.39 -3.71
CA PRO A 84 -12.08 10.73 -4.94
C PRO A 84 -13.54 10.24 -4.85
N LEU A 85 -14.15 10.25 -3.65
CA LEU A 85 -15.52 9.78 -3.42
C LEU A 85 -16.57 10.90 -3.58
N CYS A 86 -16.28 12.11 -3.08
CA CYS A 86 -17.21 13.25 -3.12
C CYS A 86 -16.69 14.47 -3.90
N GLN A 87 -15.45 14.42 -4.38
CA GLN A 87 -14.80 15.48 -5.14
C GLN A 87 -14.54 16.80 -4.36
N GLU A 88 -14.79 16.84 -3.05
CA GLU A 88 -14.31 17.94 -2.19
C GLU A 88 -12.78 18.02 -2.23
N ALA A 89 -12.22 19.23 -2.21
CA ALA A 89 -10.79 19.49 -2.47
C ALA A 89 -10.14 20.30 -1.34
N ASN A 90 -8.86 20.63 -1.51
CA ASN A 90 -8.05 21.42 -0.57
C ASN A 90 -7.86 20.76 0.80
N PHE A 91 -7.89 19.43 0.83
CA PHE A 91 -7.59 18.71 2.06
C PHE A 91 -6.09 18.55 2.22
N THR A 92 -5.56 18.91 3.38
CA THR A 92 -4.31 18.31 3.83
C THR A 92 -4.51 16.81 4.00
N ARG A 93 -3.42 16.05 4.02
CA ARG A 93 -3.45 14.61 4.23
C ARG A 93 -4.32 14.19 5.43
N GLN A 94 -4.11 14.82 6.59
CA GLN A 94 -4.84 14.51 7.82
C GLN A 94 -6.33 14.86 7.68
N ARG A 95 -6.64 16.03 7.10
CA ARG A 95 -8.02 16.45 6.85
C ARG A 95 -8.75 15.52 5.89
N LEU A 96 -8.06 14.95 4.89
CA LEU A 96 -8.66 13.97 3.99
C LEU A 96 -9.02 12.67 4.73
N LEU A 97 -8.13 12.20 5.62
CA LEU A 97 -8.37 11.02 6.46
C LEU A 97 -9.58 11.25 7.38
N ASP A 98 -9.61 12.38 8.08
CA ASP A 98 -10.73 12.78 8.94
C ASP A 98 -12.04 12.86 8.15
N HIS A 99 -12.02 13.52 6.99
CA HIS A 99 -13.16 13.66 6.10
C HIS A 99 -13.71 12.29 5.68
N CYS A 100 -12.85 11.39 5.20
CA CYS A 100 -13.25 10.07 4.74
C CYS A 100 -13.81 9.20 5.88
N ASN A 101 -13.22 9.27 7.07
CA ASN A 101 -13.72 8.59 8.27
C ASN A 101 -15.08 9.11 8.74
N ASN A 102 -15.44 10.35 8.45
CA ASN A 102 -16.73 10.92 8.90
C ASN A 102 -17.84 10.82 7.85
N ARG A 103 -17.49 10.83 6.56
CA ARG A 103 -18.47 10.93 5.46
C ARG A 103 -18.59 9.66 4.61
N HIS A 104 -17.60 8.77 4.65
CA HIS A 104 -17.46 7.69 3.66
C HIS A 104 -17.21 6.30 4.25
N LEU A 105 -17.47 6.07 5.55
CA LEU A 105 -17.21 4.80 6.25
C LEU A 105 -17.72 3.55 5.54
N TYR A 106 -18.89 3.66 4.91
CA TYR A 106 -19.59 2.52 4.28
C TYR A 106 -19.47 2.51 2.75
N GLN A 107 -18.67 3.39 2.16
CA GLN A 107 -18.48 3.45 0.72
C GLN A 107 -17.34 2.52 0.28
N ILE A 108 -17.71 1.38 -0.29
CA ILE A 108 -16.77 0.38 -0.83
C ILE A 108 -16.78 0.49 -2.36
N VAL A 109 -16.09 1.50 -2.87
CA VAL A 109 -15.96 1.78 -4.30
C VAL A 109 -14.47 1.79 -4.65
N PRO A 110 -14.04 1.12 -5.74
CA PRO A 110 -12.67 1.17 -6.19
C PRO A 110 -12.29 2.59 -6.60
N VAL A 111 -11.29 3.15 -5.92
CA VAL A 111 -10.76 4.49 -6.19
C VAL A 111 -9.24 4.48 -6.11
N ILE A 112 -8.62 5.42 -6.80
CA ILE A 112 -7.18 5.68 -6.68
C ILE A 112 -6.96 6.52 -5.43
N CYS A 113 -6.04 6.10 -4.55
CA CYS A 113 -5.68 6.90 -3.38
C CYS A 113 -4.85 8.12 -3.84
N PRO A 114 -5.31 9.36 -3.60
CA PRO A 114 -4.60 10.57 -4.06
C PRO A 114 -3.26 10.78 -3.32
N ILE A 115 -3.10 10.22 -2.13
CA ILE A 115 -1.84 10.31 -1.36
C ILE A 115 -0.81 9.32 -1.93
N CYS A 116 -1.21 8.08 -2.27
CA CYS A 116 -0.30 7.11 -2.87
C CYS A 116 0.33 7.64 -4.16
N VAL A 117 -0.48 8.17 -5.07
CA VAL A 117 0.03 8.67 -6.36
C VAL A 117 0.95 9.89 -6.23
N SER A 118 0.97 10.53 -5.05
CA SER A 118 1.84 11.65 -4.77
C SER A 118 3.19 11.22 -4.20
N LEU A 119 3.41 9.93 -3.94
CA LEU A 119 4.68 9.40 -3.43
C LEU A 119 5.48 8.73 -4.56
N PRO A 120 6.76 9.10 -4.76
CA PRO A 120 7.58 8.57 -5.85
C PRO A 120 7.88 7.06 -5.73
N TRP A 121 7.70 6.48 -4.54
CA TRP A 121 7.88 5.06 -4.24
C TRP A 121 6.57 4.27 -4.09
N ALA A 122 5.42 4.83 -4.48
CA ALA A 122 4.16 4.10 -4.37
C ALA A 122 4.05 2.97 -5.41
N ASP A 123 3.47 1.84 -4.98
CA ASP A 123 3.22 0.67 -5.84
C ASP A 123 2.41 1.03 -7.09
N THR A 124 2.71 0.34 -8.20
CA THR A 124 2.16 0.58 -9.54
C THR A 124 0.64 0.35 -9.66
N ASN A 125 -0.01 -0.26 -8.66
CA ASN A 125 -1.47 -0.41 -8.63
C ASN A 125 -2.09 0.39 -7.48
N PRO A 126 -2.46 1.66 -7.70
CA PRO A 126 -2.93 2.56 -6.65
C PRO A 126 -4.43 2.41 -6.35
N VAL A 127 -5.11 1.41 -6.95
CA VAL A 127 -6.56 1.22 -6.79
C VAL A 127 -6.87 0.49 -5.49
N THR A 128 -7.55 1.18 -4.57
CA THR A 128 -8.09 0.61 -3.34
C THR A 128 -9.59 0.43 -3.44
N ARG A 129 -10.11 -0.73 -3.00
CA ARG A 129 -11.57 -0.99 -2.93
C ARG A 129 -12.25 -0.29 -1.75
N ASN A 130 -11.50 0.05 -0.72
CA ASN A 130 -12.00 0.75 0.46
C ASN A 130 -10.98 1.82 0.84
N LEU A 131 -11.28 3.07 0.45
CA LEU A 131 -10.40 4.20 0.71
C LEU A 131 -10.18 4.42 2.21
N VAL A 132 -11.24 4.34 3.02
CA VAL A 132 -11.18 4.62 4.46
C VAL A 132 -10.24 3.66 5.18
N SER A 133 -10.40 2.36 4.94
CA SER A 133 -9.52 1.33 5.51
C SER A 133 -8.08 1.52 5.05
N HIS A 134 -7.88 1.81 3.75
CA HIS A 134 -6.56 2.05 3.19
C HIS A 134 -5.86 3.27 3.82
N LEU A 135 -6.57 4.40 3.95
CA LEU A 135 -6.04 5.62 4.57
C LEU A 135 -5.64 5.38 6.03
N ASN A 136 -6.47 4.66 6.80
CA ASN A 136 -6.16 4.36 8.20
C ASN A 136 -4.97 3.40 8.37
N LEU A 137 -4.75 2.47 7.43
CA LEU A 137 -3.65 1.50 7.49
C LEU A 137 -2.33 2.05 6.96
N ARG A 138 -2.36 2.82 5.87
CA ARG A 138 -1.15 3.27 5.16
C ARG A 138 -0.83 4.73 5.39
N HIS A 139 -1.84 5.55 5.70
CA HIS A 139 -1.70 6.99 5.69
C HIS A 139 -1.94 7.68 7.04
N ARG A 140 -1.85 6.96 8.15
CA ARG A 140 -1.99 7.52 9.50
C ARG A 140 -0.85 8.47 9.94
N PHE A 141 0.35 8.34 9.36
CA PHE A 141 1.54 9.11 9.76
C PHE A 141 2.16 9.89 8.61
N ASP A 142 2.41 11.18 8.76
CA ASP A 142 2.96 11.94 7.66
C ASP A 142 4.43 11.64 7.36
N TYR A 143 4.76 11.30 6.10
CA TYR A 143 6.15 11.06 5.71
C TYR A 143 6.91 12.37 5.53
N GLY A 144 6.23 13.43 5.09
CA GLY A 144 6.84 14.76 4.91
C GLY A 144 7.36 15.38 6.21
N GLU A 145 6.85 14.94 7.36
CA GLU A 145 7.31 15.40 8.68
C GLU A 145 8.65 14.80 9.09
N PHE A 146 8.97 13.59 8.60
CA PHE A 146 10.19 12.86 8.98
C PHE A 146 11.21 12.76 7.86
N VAL A 147 10.78 12.96 6.61
CA VAL A 147 11.60 12.81 5.42
C VAL A 147 11.35 14.02 4.52
N ASN A 148 12.40 14.77 4.24
CA ASN A 148 12.35 15.82 3.24
C ASN A 148 12.31 15.20 1.83
N LEU A 149 11.12 15.05 1.29
CA LEU A 149 10.87 14.47 -0.04
C LEU A 149 11.49 15.25 -1.21
N GLN A 150 12.00 16.47 -0.96
CA GLN A 150 12.64 17.31 -1.97
C GLN A 150 14.16 17.07 -2.05
N LEU A 151 14.75 16.40 -1.06
CA LEU A 151 16.17 16.05 -1.07
C LEU A 151 16.39 14.72 -1.79
N ASP A 152 17.51 14.61 -2.51
CA ASP A 152 17.97 13.34 -3.06
C ASP A 152 18.45 12.38 -1.96
N GLU A 153 18.59 11.10 -2.32
CA GLU A 153 18.97 10.04 -1.36
C GLU A 153 20.34 10.31 -0.72
N GLU A 154 21.29 10.84 -1.48
CA GLU A 154 22.64 11.18 -0.99
C GLU A 154 22.59 12.30 0.06
N ALA A 155 21.87 13.39 -0.20
CA ALA A 155 21.74 14.48 0.76
C ALA A 155 20.99 14.04 2.03
N GLN A 156 19.97 13.18 1.89
CA GLN A 156 19.29 12.60 3.05
C GLN A 156 20.24 11.75 3.90
N TYR A 157 21.08 10.93 3.26
CA TYR A 157 22.08 10.11 3.95
C TYR A 157 23.12 10.97 4.69
N GLN A 158 23.69 11.97 4.02
CA GLN A 158 24.68 12.86 4.64
C GLN A 158 24.11 13.62 5.84
N ASN A 159 22.87 14.13 5.73
CA ASN A 159 22.19 14.76 6.86
C ASN A 159 22.00 13.80 8.04
N ALA A 160 21.56 12.56 7.78
CA ALA A 160 21.40 11.57 8.83
C ALA A 160 22.73 11.24 9.53
N VAL A 161 23.83 11.12 8.77
CA VAL A 161 25.18 10.90 9.33
C VAL A 161 25.58 12.10 10.20
N GLN A 162 25.39 13.32 9.72
CA GLN A 162 25.73 14.53 10.45
C GLN A 162 24.93 14.67 11.74
N GLU A 163 23.61 14.53 11.69
CA GLU A 163 22.74 14.57 12.89
C GLU A 163 23.12 13.47 13.89
N SER A 164 23.49 12.28 13.40
CA SER A 164 23.98 11.19 14.25
C SER A 164 25.34 11.47 14.89
N CYS A 165 26.16 12.36 14.33
CA CYS A 165 27.43 12.79 14.94
C CYS A 165 27.22 13.88 16.01
N HIS A 166 26.09 14.59 15.98
CA HIS A 166 25.79 15.71 16.86
C HIS A 166 25.09 15.29 18.17
N VAL A 167 24.82 14.01 18.39
CA VAL A 167 24.41 13.47 19.70
C VAL A 167 25.63 13.32 20.63
N ASN A 168 26.14 14.45 21.12
CA ASN A 168 27.00 14.50 22.30
C ASN A 168 26.37 15.43 23.35
N PHE A 169 25.75 14.82 24.37
CA PHE A 169 25.60 15.38 25.72
C PHE A 169 25.76 14.26 26.74
#